data_AF-A0A286RSZ4-F1
#
_entry.id   AF-A0A286RSZ4-F1
#
_cell.length_a   1.000
_cell.length_b   1.000
_cell.length_c   1.000
_cell.angle_alpha   90.00
_cell.angle_beta   90.00
_cell.angle_gamma   90.00
#
_symmetry.space_group_name_H-M   'P 1'
#
loop_
_entity.id
_entity.type
_entity.pdbx_description
1 polymer ?
#
loop_
_entity_poly.entity_id
_entity_poly.type
_entity_poly.pdbx_seq_one_letter_code
_entity_poly.pdbx_strand_id
1 'polypeptide(L)' 'YLQGCDGSVLLNSTTNQAEKDAFPNRGLRGFDVIDQVKSAVEKACPNVVTCADIIFL' A
#
# COMPACT_ATOMS: atom_id res chain seq x y z
N TYR A 1 -10.12 12.70 4.35
CA TYR A 1 -8.76 12.34 4.81
C TYR A 1 -8.92 11.09 5.64
N LEU A 2 -8.52 9.94 5.11
CA LEU A 2 -8.43 8.70 5.90
C LEU A 2 -7.04 8.71 6.54
N GLN A 3 -7.01 8.55 7.86
CA GLN A 3 -5.95 8.50 8.89
C GLN A 3 -4.46 8.86 8.65
N GLY A 4 -3.99 9.26 7.47
CA GLY A 4 -2.63 9.72 7.23
C GLY A 4 -1.99 9.09 5.98
N CYS A 5 -0.71 9.40 5.74
CA CYS A 5 0.12 8.75 4.73
C CYS A 5 0.83 7.54 5.34
N ASP A 6 0.08 6.60 5.91
CA ASP A 6 0.60 5.46 6.68
C ASP A 6 0.59 4.13 5.87
N GLY A 7 0.10 4.17 4.63
CA GLY A 7 0.03 3.00 3.75
C GLY A 7 -1.12 2.04 4.06
N SER A 8 -2.05 2.41 4.96
CA SER A 8 -3.22 1.60 5.33
C SER A 8 -4.11 1.19 4.14
N VAL A 9 -4.18 2.02 3.10
CA VAL A 9 -4.87 1.73 1.83
C VAL A 9 -4.30 0.54 1.06
N LEU A 10 -3.07 0.10 1.34
CA LEU A 10 -2.45 -1.07 0.70
C LEU A 10 -2.90 -2.40 1.32
N LEU A 11 -3.52 -2.36 2.51
CA LEU A 11 -3.93 -3.56 3.22
C LEU A 11 -5.13 -4.23 2.54
N ASN A 12 -5.09 -5.56 2.44
CA ASN A 12 -6.22 -6.36 1.99
C ASN A 12 -7.00 -6.88 3.20
N SER A 13 -8.33 -6.90 3.12
CA SER A 13 -9.20 -7.47 4.15
C SER A 13 -9.94 -8.70 3.63
N THR A 14 -10.15 -9.68 4.51
CA THR A 14 -11.03 -10.83 4.24
C THR A 14 -12.49 -10.53 4.56
N THR A 15 -12.77 -9.45 5.29
CA THR A 15 -14.11 -9.03 5.74
C THR A 15 -14.62 -7.78 5.02
N ASN A 16 -13.92 -7.32 3.97
CA ASN A 16 -14.18 -6.08 3.23
C ASN A 16 -14.16 -4.82 4.13
N GLN A 17 -13.34 -4.83 5.18
CA GLN A 17 -13.19 -3.71 6.11
C GLN A 17 -11.94 -2.87 5.85
N ALA A 18 -11.10 -3.25 4.88
CA ALA A 18 -9.91 -2.47 4.55
C ALA A 18 -10.32 -1.17 3.84
N GLU A 19 -9.48 -0.13 3.98
CA GLU A 19 -9.68 1.12 3.26
C GLU A 19 -9.72 0.90 1.75
N LYS A 20 -8.98 -0.08 1.25
CA LYS A 20 -8.99 -0.51 -0.16
C LYS A 20 -10.38 -0.90 -0.67
N ASP A 21 -11.21 -1.48 0.19
CA ASP A 21 -12.56 -1.96 -0.15
C ASP A 21 -13.64 -0.87 -0.03
N ALA A 22 -13.29 0.26 0.58
CA ALA A 22 -14.19 1.39 0.77
C ALA A 22 -14.68 1.89 -0.59
N PHE A 23 -15.97 2.21 -0.68
CA PHE A 23 -16.61 2.71 -1.91
C PHE A 23 -15.80 3.80 -2.64
N PRO A 24 -15.25 4.85 -1.98
CA PRO A 24 -14.42 5.84 -2.68
C PRO A 24 -13.09 5.31 -3.23
N ASN A 25 -12.57 4.20 -2.71
CA ASN A 25 -11.25 3.66 -3.03
C ASN A 25 -11.28 2.49 -4.03
N ARG A 26 -12.46 1.96 -4.37
CA ARG A 26 -12.63 0.86 -5.34
C ARG A 26 -12.13 1.17 -6.77
N GLY A 27 -11.86 2.44 -7.08
CA GLY A 27 -11.31 2.88 -8.35
C GLY A 27 -9.78 2.99 -8.38
N LEU A 28 -9.09 2.83 -7.24
CA LEU A 28 -7.64 2.93 -7.14
C LEU A 28 -6.96 1.77 -7.88
N ARG A 29 -5.82 2.06 -8.51
CA ARG A 29 -5.03 1.11 -9.33
C ARG A 29 -3.55 1.26 -9.01
N GLY A 30 -2.73 0.34 -9.50
CA GLY A 30 -1.27 0.40 -9.33
C GLY A 30 -0.75 -0.25 -8.05
N PHE A 31 -1.59 -0.98 -7.31
CA PHE A 31 -1.17 -1.77 -6.15
C PHE A 31 -0.11 -2.82 -6.52
N ASP A 32 -0.22 -3.40 -7.71
CA ASP A 32 0.72 -4.35 -8.29
C ASP A 32 2.11 -3.75 -8.56
N VAL A 33 2.17 -2.48 -8.95
CA VAL A 33 3.44 -1.76 -9.13
C VAL A 33 4.10 -1.52 -7.77
N ILE A 34 3.31 -1.13 -6.76
CA ILE A 34 3.79 -0.93 -5.40
C ILE A 34 4.36 -2.23 -4.83
N ASP A 35 3.69 -3.36 -5.04
CA ASP A 35 4.18 -4.68 -4.61
C ASP A 35 5.49 -5.07 -5.31
N GLN A 36 5.64 -4.76 -6.60
CA GLN A 36 6.87 -5.01 -7.34
C GLN A 36 8.03 -4.15 -6.83
N VAL A 37 7.79 -2.87 -6.59
CA VAL A 37 8.79 -1.94 -6.02
C VAL A 37 9.19 -2.42 -4.63
N LYS A 38 8.23 -2.76 -3.76
CA LYS A 38 8.51 -3.29 -2.43
C LYS A 38 9.35 -4.57 -2.50
N SER A 39 9.04 -5.48 -3.42
CA SER A 39 9.83 -6.70 -3.62
C SER A 39 11.27 -6.41 -4.07
N ALA A 40 11.45 -5.44 -4.98
CA ALA A 40 12.78 -5.03 -5.44
C ALA A 40 13.59 -4.36 -4.32
N VAL A 41 12.95 -3.49 -3.54
CA VAL A 41 13.59 -2.78 -2.42
C VAL A 41 13.94 -3.73 -1.28
N GLU A 42 13.06 -4.67 -0.92
CA GLU A 42 13.37 -5.68 0.10
C GLU A 42 14.51 -6.62 -0.30
N LYS A 43 14.71 -6.86 -1.61
CA LYS A 43 15.87 -7.62 -2.11
C LYS A 43 17.18 -6.85 -1.95
N ALA A 44 17.15 -5.53 -2.09
CA ALA A 44 18.33 -4.69 -1.95
C ALA A 44 18.63 -4.35 -0.48
N CYS A 45 17.60 -4.04 0.29
CA CYS A 45 17.68 -3.53 1.66
C CYS A 45 16.50 -4.05 2.50
N PRO A 46 16.60 -5.28 3.05
CA PRO A 46 15.50 -5.91 3.77
C PRO A 46 15.13 -5.12 5.05
N ASN A 47 13.84 -4.88 5.26
CA ASN A 47 13.25 -4.16 6.40
C ASN A 47 13.73 -2.70 6.59
N VAL A 48 14.27 -2.04 5.54
CA VAL A 48 14.74 -0.66 5.64
C VAL A 48 13.69 0.36 5.22
N VAL A 49 12.95 0.08 4.14
CA VAL A 49 12.02 1.03 3.53
C VAL A 49 10.57 0.63 3.84
N THR A 50 9.76 1.56 4.35
CA THR A 50 8.36 1.26 4.68
C THR A 50 7.46 1.38 3.44
N CYS A 51 6.29 0.73 3.45
CA CYS A 51 5.34 0.80 2.34
C CYS A 51 4.77 2.22 2.17
N ALA A 52 4.67 3.00 3.24
CA ALA A 52 4.28 4.41 3.18
C ALA A 52 5.30 5.25 2.39
N ASP A 53 6.60 5.03 2.63
CA ASP A 53 7.67 5.74 1.94
C ASP A 53 7.69 5.44 0.44
N ILE A 54 7.34 4.21 0.03
CA ILE A 54 7.25 3.81 -1.39
C ILE A 54 6.16 4.59 -2.15
N ILE A 55 5.06 4.96 -1.48
CA ILE A 55 3.95 5.69 -2.11
C ILE A 55 4.24 7.19 -2.22
N PHE A 56 5.06 7.72 -1.31
CA PHE A 56 5.35 9.15 -1.23
C PHE A 56 6.52 9.61 -2.12
N LEU A 57 7.47 8.71 -2.39
CA LEU A 57 8.61 8.95 -3.30
C LEU A 57 8.17 9.29 -4.73
#